data_AF-A0A509L3C0-F1
#
_entry.id   AF-A0A509L3C0-F1
#
_cell.length_a   1.000
_cell.length_b   1.000
_cell.length_c   1.000
_cell.angle_alpha   90.00
_cell.angle_beta   90.00
_cell.angle_gamma   90.00
#
_symmetry.space_group_name_H-M   'P 1'
#
loop_
_entity.id
_entity.type
_entity.pdbx_description
1 polymer ?
#
loop_
_entity_poly.entity_id
_entity_poly.type
_entity_poly.pdbx_seq_one_letter_code
_entity_poly.pdbx_strand_id
1 'polypeptide(L)'
;YYSAFKTLGFHPGTVMMDQPVIISVKGAPDWEPQNFGKVFTGNMILKKALFQSVNTIAAQIVEKVGPNEVNNTARICGIQSPLKDVYSVALGTSDVTPFELASAYTVFANLGVLHEPFLFWRVEDAFGRIIFEHIVQEKRVLDPAIAYQVVDMMKSVIQQGSGRSIKDLGFNRPAAGKTGTTDHYKDAWFTGFTPTLCTSVWTGFDKKKTLVDVNSVGITGGRSAAPIWADFMMKALKSDPERDFPIPDNIRFEKVDVRTGCITDRQETALEDSGNIEVLQVPLKPKQHLCMEEEQDGP
;
A
#
# COMPACT_ATOMS: atom_id res chain seq x y z
N TYR A 1 -4.89 5.17 2.99
CA TYR A 1 -3.86 6.10 2.50
C TYR A 1 -4.35 6.97 1.35
N TYR A 2 -4.61 6.44 0.15
CA TYR A 2 -5.08 7.26 -0.98
C TYR A 2 -6.27 8.17 -0.61
N SER A 3 -7.31 7.61 0.03
CA SER A 3 -8.49 8.37 0.45
C SER A 3 -8.13 9.55 1.36
N ALA A 4 -7.24 9.35 2.32
CA ALA A 4 -6.77 10.41 3.22
C ALA A 4 -5.97 11.48 2.49
N PHE A 5 -5.15 11.10 1.50
CA PHE A 5 -4.38 12.07 0.71
C PHE A 5 -5.30 12.94 -0.15
N LYS A 6 -6.35 12.32 -0.70
CA LYS A 6 -7.36 12.98 -1.51
C LYS A 6 -8.25 13.92 -0.68
N THR A 7 -8.69 13.49 0.49
CA THR A 7 -9.75 14.17 1.26
C THR A 7 -9.20 15.11 2.34
N LEU A 8 -8.13 14.70 3.03
CA LEU A 8 -7.54 15.43 4.16
C LEU A 8 -6.27 16.19 3.77
N GLY A 9 -5.82 16.08 2.52
CA GLY A 9 -4.56 16.68 2.07
C GLY A 9 -3.30 16.02 2.62
N PHE A 10 -3.43 14.87 3.31
CA PHE A 10 -2.31 14.10 3.81
C PHE A 10 -1.34 13.73 2.68
N HIS A 11 -0.09 13.47 3.04
CA HIS A 11 0.98 13.13 2.11
C HIS A 11 1.98 12.17 2.76
N PRO A 12 2.93 11.59 2.01
CA PRO A 12 3.87 10.61 2.56
C PRO A 12 4.70 11.11 3.74
N GLY A 13 4.91 12.43 3.84
CA GLY A 13 5.62 13.10 4.93
C GLY A 13 4.74 13.55 6.12
N THR A 14 3.41 13.37 6.06
CA THR A 14 2.53 13.69 7.19
C THR A 14 2.91 12.83 8.39
N VAL A 15 3.04 13.44 9.57
CA VAL A 15 3.38 12.73 10.81
C VAL A 15 2.12 12.26 11.53
N MET A 16 2.13 11.03 12.00
CA MET A 16 1.13 10.50 12.93
C MET A 16 1.82 9.77 14.07
N MET A 17 1.13 9.71 15.21
CA MET A 17 1.63 9.03 16.40
C MET A 17 1.16 7.58 16.43
N ASP A 18 2.11 6.64 16.48
CA ASP A 18 1.83 5.24 16.81
C ASP A 18 1.66 5.09 18.32
N GLN A 19 0.40 4.96 18.76
CA GLN A 19 -0.03 4.89 20.16
C GLN A 19 -1.28 4.00 20.29
N PRO A 20 -1.70 3.62 21.52
CA PRO A 20 -3.00 2.98 21.72
C PRO A 20 -4.15 3.82 21.13
N VAL A 21 -5.09 3.15 20.47
CA VAL A 21 -6.23 3.78 19.80
C VAL A 21 -7.50 3.10 20.29
N ILE A 22 -8.51 3.91 20.65
CA ILE A 22 -9.85 3.46 21.01
C ILE A 22 -10.83 4.22 20.12
N ILE A 23 -11.58 3.52 19.29
CA ILE A 23 -12.55 4.12 18.36
C ILE A 23 -13.95 3.68 18.78
N SER A 24 -14.80 4.63 19.16
CA SER A 24 -16.17 4.32 19.55
C SER A 24 -17.03 3.88 18.37
N VAL A 25 -17.75 2.77 18.55
CA VAL A 25 -18.61 2.19 17.52
C VAL A 25 -20.07 2.23 17.99
N LYS A 26 -20.92 2.96 17.29
CA LYS A 26 -22.34 3.05 17.67
C LYS A 26 -23.01 1.68 17.63
N GLY A 27 -23.52 1.23 18.77
CA GLY A 27 -24.25 -0.04 18.88
C GLY A 27 -23.34 -1.29 18.94
N ALA A 28 -22.04 -1.12 19.14
CA ALA A 28 -21.08 -2.20 19.35
C ALA A 28 -20.06 -1.78 20.43
N PRO A 29 -19.25 -2.70 20.96
CA PRO A 29 -18.11 -2.33 21.79
C PRO A 29 -17.14 -1.42 21.03
N ASP A 30 -16.42 -0.58 21.78
CA ASP A 30 -15.33 0.22 21.24
C ASP A 30 -14.29 -0.70 20.57
N TRP A 31 -13.71 -0.20 19.48
CA TRP A 31 -12.72 -0.93 18.71
C TRP A 31 -11.31 -0.49 19.09
N GLU A 32 -10.50 -1.45 19.54
CA GLU A 32 -9.13 -1.23 20.02
C GLU A 32 -8.12 -2.02 19.16
N PRO A 33 -7.66 -1.47 18.02
CA PRO A 33 -6.70 -2.15 17.16
C PRO A 33 -5.31 -2.23 17.79
N GLN A 34 -4.61 -3.34 17.57
CA GLN A 34 -3.24 -3.54 18.04
C GLN A 34 -2.26 -3.71 16.88
N ASN A 35 -1.04 -3.22 17.07
CA ASN A 35 0.08 -3.55 16.18
C ASN A 35 0.44 -5.02 16.30
N PHE A 36 0.86 -5.62 15.19
CA PHE A 36 1.27 -7.02 15.13
C PHE A 36 2.38 -7.36 16.15
N GLY A 37 3.38 -6.48 16.30
CA GLY A 37 4.46 -6.62 17.27
C GLY A 37 4.12 -6.16 18.70
N LYS A 38 2.92 -5.60 18.94
CA LYS A 38 2.47 -5.04 20.23
C LYS A 38 3.40 -3.99 20.87
N VAL A 39 4.21 -3.32 20.05
CA VAL A 39 5.07 -2.21 20.44
C VAL A 39 4.57 -0.94 19.76
N PHE A 40 4.68 0.17 20.48
CA PHE A 40 4.43 1.51 19.97
C PHE A 40 5.76 2.23 19.79
N THR A 41 5.94 2.84 18.62
CA THR A 41 7.21 3.47 18.23
C THR A 41 7.16 5.00 18.20
N GLY A 42 6.00 5.58 18.55
CA GLY A 42 5.78 7.02 18.64
C GLY A 42 5.57 7.67 17.27
N ASN A 43 6.03 8.91 17.13
CA ASN A 43 5.81 9.70 15.91
C ASN A 43 6.55 9.09 14.72
N MET A 44 5.82 8.97 13.60
CA MET A 44 6.42 8.65 12.31
C MET A 44 5.66 9.26 11.14
N ILE A 45 6.35 9.47 10.02
CA ILE A 45 5.73 9.85 8.75
C ILE A 45 4.91 8.70 8.16
N LEU A 46 3.87 9.03 7.39
CA LEU A 46 2.99 8.04 6.77
C LEU A 46 3.70 7.07 5.83
N LYS A 47 4.77 7.49 5.16
CA LYS A 47 5.60 6.58 4.35
C LYS A 47 6.14 5.41 5.18
N LYS A 48 6.66 5.72 6.37
CA LYS A 48 7.17 4.74 7.34
C LYS A 48 6.05 3.86 7.90
N ALA A 49 4.94 4.47 8.28
CA ALA A 49 3.77 3.75 8.76
C ALA A 49 3.27 2.69 7.74
N LEU A 50 3.22 3.03 6.45
CA LEU A 50 2.80 2.09 5.41
C LEU A 50 3.78 0.92 5.25
N PHE A 51 5.08 1.19 5.12
CA PHE A 51 6.04 0.10 4.85
C PHE A 51 6.30 -0.78 6.06
N GLN A 52 6.12 -0.27 7.28
CA GLN A 52 6.13 -1.06 8.52
C GLN A 52 4.78 -1.71 8.82
N SER A 53 3.73 -1.35 8.07
CA SER A 53 2.38 -1.88 8.24
C SER A 53 1.79 -1.61 9.64
N VAL A 54 1.89 -0.37 10.11
CA VAL A 54 1.45 0.06 11.45
C VAL A 54 -0.07 0.15 11.50
N ASN A 55 -0.69 -0.71 12.33
CA ASN A 55 -2.15 -0.87 12.39
C ASN A 55 -2.84 0.32 13.07
N THR A 56 -2.23 0.86 14.12
CA THR A 56 -2.77 1.99 14.91
C THR A 56 -2.91 3.25 14.06
N ILE A 57 -1.90 3.56 13.23
CA ILE A 57 -1.93 4.67 12.28
C ILE A 57 -2.96 4.42 11.18
N ALA A 58 -3.04 3.18 10.65
CA ALA A 58 -4.07 2.84 9.67
C ALA A 58 -5.49 3.05 10.23
N ALA A 59 -5.72 2.66 11.49
CA ALA A 59 -6.99 2.86 12.18
C ALA A 59 -7.33 4.35 12.37
N GLN A 60 -6.38 5.15 12.86
CA GLN A 60 -6.56 6.61 12.99
C GLN A 60 -6.84 7.29 11.64
N ILE A 61 -6.21 6.83 10.56
CA ILE A 61 -6.48 7.35 9.21
C ILE A 61 -7.94 7.05 8.81
N VAL A 62 -8.40 5.81 9.04
CA VAL A 62 -9.78 5.42 8.69
C VAL A 62 -10.81 6.13 9.57
N GLU A 63 -10.50 6.35 10.84
CA GLU A 63 -11.33 7.16 11.74
C GLU A 63 -11.50 8.60 11.22
N LYS A 64 -10.40 9.24 10.77
CA LYS A 64 -10.43 10.61 10.25
C LYS A 64 -11.13 10.74 8.89
N VAL A 65 -10.92 9.78 7.98
CA VAL A 65 -11.48 9.84 6.61
C VAL A 65 -12.90 9.25 6.50
N GLY A 66 -13.25 8.35 7.43
CA GLY A 66 -14.47 7.57 7.39
C GLY A 66 -14.33 6.28 6.56
N PRO A 67 -14.90 5.15 7.03
CA PRO A 67 -14.85 3.87 6.31
C PRO A 67 -15.54 3.93 4.94
N ASN A 68 -16.54 4.80 4.77
CA ASN A 68 -17.26 4.98 3.52
C ASN A 68 -16.35 5.45 2.39
N GLU A 69 -15.49 6.44 2.66
CA GLU A 69 -14.53 6.97 1.68
C GLU A 69 -13.48 5.94 1.26
N VAL A 70 -13.06 5.08 2.20
CA VAL A 70 -12.18 3.95 1.91
C VAL A 70 -12.86 2.96 0.97
N ASN A 71 -14.11 2.59 1.27
CA ASN A 71 -14.90 1.70 0.44
C ASN A 71 -15.17 2.28 -0.94
N ASN A 72 -15.52 3.57 -1.04
CA ASN A 72 -15.71 4.27 -2.31
C ASN A 72 -14.42 4.24 -3.16
N THR A 73 -13.27 4.48 -2.53
CA THR A 73 -11.97 4.39 -3.20
C THR A 73 -11.70 2.97 -3.72
N ALA A 74 -11.98 1.93 -2.93
CA ALA A 74 -11.82 0.54 -3.35
C ALA A 74 -12.75 0.18 -4.54
N ARG A 75 -14.00 0.68 -4.51
CA ARG A 75 -15.00 0.47 -5.57
C ARG A 75 -14.58 1.11 -6.89
N ILE A 76 -14.12 2.36 -6.89
CA ILE A 76 -13.65 3.01 -8.13
C ILE A 76 -12.39 2.35 -8.71
N CYS A 77 -11.60 1.64 -7.89
CA CYS A 77 -10.48 0.83 -8.34
C CYS A 77 -10.90 -0.57 -8.84
N GLY A 78 -12.19 -0.91 -8.84
CA GLY A 78 -12.70 -2.14 -9.42
C GLY A 78 -12.96 -3.29 -8.46
N ILE A 79 -12.87 -3.09 -7.13
CA ILE A 79 -13.31 -4.10 -6.17
C ILE A 79 -14.85 -4.18 -6.21
N GLN A 80 -15.40 -5.36 -6.44
CA GLN A 80 -16.85 -5.62 -6.52
C GLN A 80 -17.37 -6.42 -5.31
N SER A 81 -16.52 -7.23 -4.70
CA SER A 81 -16.81 -8.02 -3.49
C SER A 81 -17.43 -7.17 -2.38
N PRO A 82 -18.39 -7.68 -1.59
CA PRO A 82 -19.05 -6.91 -0.53
C PRO A 82 -18.04 -6.33 0.47
N LEU A 83 -18.08 -5.01 0.69
CA LEU A 83 -17.24 -4.30 1.63
C LEU A 83 -18.12 -3.78 2.77
N LYS A 84 -17.73 -4.05 4.01
CA LYS A 84 -18.44 -3.57 5.19
C LYS A 84 -18.04 -2.13 5.49
N ASP A 85 -19.02 -1.29 5.82
CA ASP A 85 -18.78 0.10 6.22
C ASP A 85 -18.48 0.19 7.72
N VAL A 86 -17.29 -0.27 8.11
CA VAL A 86 -16.82 -0.37 9.50
C VAL A 86 -15.36 0.05 9.60
N TYR A 87 -14.95 0.64 10.74
CA TYR A 87 -13.58 1.14 10.93
C TYR A 87 -12.49 0.07 10.75
N SER A 88 -12.81 -1.19 11.04
CA SER A 88 -11.89 -2.31 10.85
C SER A 88 -11.53 -2.59 9.39
N VAL A 89 -12.17 -1.93 8.41
CA VAL A 89 -11.70 -1.89 7.01
C VAL A 89 -10.24 -1.43 6.92
N ALA A 90 -9.76 -0.62 7.89
CA ALA A 90 -8.36 -0.23 8.01
C ALA A 90 -7.38 -1.42 8.02
N LEU A 91 -7.82 -2.57 8.54
CA LEU A 91 -7.02 -3.78 8.73
C LEU A 91 -7.43 -4.92 7.79
N GLY A 92 -8.33 -4.68 6.83
CA GLY A 92 -8.70 -5.66 5.81
C GLY A 92 -9.67 -6.75 6.30
N THR A 93 -10.79 -6.37 6.92
CA THR A 93 -11.81 -7.31 7.43
C THR A 93 -12.87 -7.76 6.42
N SER A 94 -12.73 -7.39 5.14
CA SER A 94 -13.64 -7.82 4.07
C SER A 94 -12.93 -8.80 3.14
N ASP A 95 -13.62 -9.87 2.77
CA ASP A 95 -13.11 -10.89 1.85
C ASP A 95 -13.15 -10.35 0.41
N VAL A 96 -12.05 -10.50 -0.32
CA VAL A 96 -11.89 -10.11 -1.73
C VAL A 96 -11.12 -11.18 -2.48
N THR A 97 -11.32 -11.28 -3.80
CA THR A 97 -10.60 -12.29 -4.59
C THR A 97 -9.17 -11.81 -4.95
N PRO A 98 -8.21 -12.75 -5.16
CA PRO A 98 -6.90 -12.38 -5.70
C PRO A 98 -6.99 -11.65 -7.05
N PHE A 99 -7.96 -12.02 -7.88
CA PHE A 99 -8.22 -11.38 -9.17
C PHE A 99 -8.61 -9.90 -9.01
N GLU A 100 -9.55 -9.59 -8.12
CA GLU A 100 -9.93 -8.22 -7.82
C GLU A 100 -8.78 -7.40 -7.24
N LEU A 101 -7.98 -7.98 -6.33
CA LEU A 101 -6.80 -7.29 -5.79
C LEU A 101 -5.75 -7.01 -6.86
N ALA A 102 -5.45 -7.98 -7.72
CA ALA A 102 -4.53 -7.78 -8.84
C ALA A 102 -5.03 -6.64 -9.74
N SER A 103 -6.31 -6.68 -10.13
CA SER A 103 -6.96 -5.64 -10.93
C SER A 103 -6.90 -4.26 -10.26
N ALA A 104 -7.28 -4.15 -8.98
CA ALA A 104 -7.29 -2.88 -8.27
C ALA A 104 -5.89 -2.28 -8.08
N TYR A 105 -4.88 -3.12 -7.90
CA TYR A 105 -3.48 -2.66 -7.80
C TYR A 105 -2.95 -2.16 -9.15
N THR A 106 -3.46 -2.63 -10.29
CA THR A 106 -3.09 -2.07 -11.60
C THR A 106 -3.44 -0.59 -11.71
N VAL A 107 -4.49 -0.14 -11.04
CA VAL A 107 -4.87 1.28 -11.03
C VAL A 107 -3.73 2.14 -10.46
N PHE A 108 -3.05 1.67 -9.42
CA PHE A 108 -1.87 2.37 -8.88
C PHE A 108 -0.65 2.21 -9.78
N ALA A 109 -0.41 1.01 -10.34
CA ALA A 109 0.66 0.76 -11.29
C ALA A 109 0.59 1.70 -12.52
N ASN A 110 -0.63 2.00 -12.97
CA ASN A 110 -0.95 2.87 -14.10
C ASN A 110 -1.29 4.31 -13.69
N LEU A 111 -0.88 4.75 -12.49
CA LEU A 111 -1.07 6.11 -11.98
C LEU A 111 -2.50 6.66 -12.12
N GLY A 112 -3.46 5.82 -11.73
CA GLY A 112 -4.87 6.15 -11.61
C GLY A 112 -5.74 5.79 -12.79
N VAL A 113 -5.22 5.05 -13.79
CA VAL A 113 -6.03 4.55 -14.91
C VAL A 113 -6.48 3.13 -14.62
N LEU A 114 -7.80 2.93 -14.60
CA LEU A 114 -8.43 1.61 -14.57
C LEU A 114 -8.59 1.11 -16.01
N HIS A 115 -8.10 -0.10 -16.23
CA HIS A 115 -8.45 -0.94 -17.37
C HIS A 115 -9.24 -2.12 -16.82
N GLU A 116 -10.42 -2.39 -17.38
CA GLU A 116 -11.18 -3.56 -16.97
C GLU A 116 -10.44 -4.83 -17.41
N PRO A 117 -10.20 -5.79 -16.51
CA PRO A 117 -9.50 -7.01 -16.86
C PRO A 117 -10.39 -7.87 -17.76
N PHE A 118 -9.81 -8.42 -18.82
CA PHE A 118 -10.51 -9.27 -19.78
C PHE A 118 -9.67 -10.50 -20.11
N LEU A 119 -10.33 -11.61 -20.45
CA LEU A 119 -9.68 -12.88 -20.79
C LEU A 119 -9.62 -13.13 -22.30
N PHE A 120 -10.67 -12.73 -23.03
CA PHE A 120 -10.78 -12.97 -24.46
C PHE A 120 -10.44 -11.68 -25.22
N TRP A 121 -9.35 -11.71 -25.98
CA TRP A 121 -9.01 -10.59 -26.87
C TRP A 121 -9.88 -10.60 -28.13
N ARG A 122 -10.02 -11.77 -28.77
CA ARG A 122 -10.70 -11.91 -30.06
C ARG A 122 -11.26 -13.31 -30.25
N VAL A 123 -12.43 -13.41 -30.87
CA VAL A 123 -13.12 -14.65 -31.24
C VAL A 123 -13.44 -14.60 -32.73
N GLU A 124 -13.06 -15.65 -33.47
CA GLU A 124 -13.28 -15.77 -34.91
C GLU A 124 -14.07 -17.03 -35.25
N ASP A 125 -14.76 -17.02 -36.40
CA ASP A 125 -15.34 -18.23 -36.98
C ASP A 125 -14.34 -19.00 -37.85
N ALA A 126 -14.76 -20.16 -38.38
CA ALA A 126 -13.94 -21.02 -39.23
C ALA A 126 -13.49 -20.36 -40.56
N PHE A 127 -14.10 -19.23 -40.93
CA PHE A 127 -13.77 -18.46 -42.13
C PHE A 127 -12.90 -17.24 -41.81
N GLY A 128 -12.45 -17.08 -40.56
CA GLY A 128 -11.65 -15.95 -40.10
C GLY A 128 -12.45 -14.65 -39.90
N ARG A 129 -13.80 -14.72 -39.84
CA ARG A 129 -14.62 -13.54 -39.55
C ARG A 129 -14.62 -13.28 -38.06
N ILE A 130 -14.33 -12.03 -37.68
CA ILE A 130 -14.32 -11.58 -36.28
C ILE A 130 -15.77 -11.56 -35.76
N ILE A 131 -16.05 -12.40 -34.75
CA ILE A 131 -17.33 -12.43 -34.02
C ILE A 131 -17.29 -11.45 -32.85
N PHE A 132 -16.14 -11.37 -32.19
CA PHE A 132 -15.92 -10.52 -31.02
C PHE A 132 -14.47 -10.05 -30.99
N GLU A 133 -14.26 -8.80 -30.61
CA GLU A 133 -12.95 -8.23 -30.32
C GLU A 133 -13.08 -7.29 -29.13
N HIS A 134 -12.21 -7.44 -28.14
CA HIS A 134 -12.22 -6.59 -26.96
C HIS A 134 -11.49 -5.29 -27.26
N ILE A 135 -12.21 -4.18 -27.20
CA ILE A 135 -11.63 -2.84 -27.33
C ILE A 135 -11.29 -2.34 -25.93
N VAL A 136 -9.99 -2.23 -25.64
CA VAL A 136 -9.51 -1.76 -24.34
C VAL A 136 -10.00 -0.33 -24.11
N GLN A 137 -10.70 -0.12 -23.00
CA GLN A 137 -11.15 1.19 -22.55
C GLN A 137 -10.30 1.65 -21.38
N GLU A 138 -10.00 2.94 -21.34
CA GLU A 138 -9.26 3.58 -20.26
C GLU A 138 -10.20 4.47 -19.44
N LYS A 139 -10.15 4.33 -18.12
CA LYS A 139 -10.90 5.19 -17.22
C LYS A 139 -9.98 5.77 -16.15
N ARG A 140 -9.75 7.08 -16.18
CA ARG A 140 -9.03 7.77 -15.10
C ARG A 140 -9.91 7.85 -13.86
N VAL A 141 -9.51 7.15 -12.81
CA VAL A 141 -10.25 7.04 -11.53
C VAL A 141 -9.49 7.64 -10.36
N LEU A 142 -8.15 7.78 -10.44
CA LEU A 142 -7.32 8.44 -9.43
C LEU A 142 -6.52 9.61 -10.00
N ASP A 143 -6.29 10.63 -9.18
CA ASP A 143 -5.26 11.66 -9.40
C ASP A 143 -3.86 11.00 -9.49
N PRO A 144 -3.11 11.23 -10.58
CA PRO A 144 -1.84 10.54 -10.83
C PRO A 144 -0.74 10.91 -9.82
N ALA A 145 -0.74 12.14 -9.30
CA ALA A 145 0.25 12.58 -8.31
C ALA A 145 0.02 11.88 -6.96
N ILE A 146 -1.24 11.81 -6.53
CA ILE A 146 -1.60 11.07 -5.30
C ILE A 146 -1.36 9.57 -5.48
N ALA A 147 -1.67 9.00 -6.65
CA ALA A 147 -1.39 7.60 -6.94
C ALA A 147 0.13 7.32 -6.87
N TYR A 148 0.96 8.19 -7.46
CA TYR A 148 2.42 8.09 -7.40
C TYR A 148 2.94 8.16 -5.96
N GLN A 149 2.39 9.04 -5.12
CA GLN A 149 2.74 9.10 -3.70
C GLN A 149 2.51 7.76 -2.99
N VAL A 150 1.40 7.09 -3.26
CA VAL A 150 1.10 5.75 -2.70
C VAL A 150 2.05 4.70 -3.29
N VAL A 151 2.33 4.74 -4.59
CA VAL A 151 3.29 3.83 -5.25
C VAL A 151 4.67 3.95 -4.63
N ASP A 152 5.19 5.16 -4.43
CA ASP A 152 6.48 5.40 -3.78
C ASP A 152 6.55 4.82 -2.36
N MET A 153 5.50 5.00 -1.56
CA MET A 153 5.45 4.39 -0.23
C MET A 153 5.42 2.85 -0.33
N MET A 154 4.74 2.29 -1.32
CA MET A 154 4.70 0.85 -1.59
C MET A 154 6.03 0.29 -2.14
N LYS A 155 6.86 1.10 -2.81
CA LYS A 155 8.25 0.72 -3.16
C LYS A 155 9.04 0.45 -1.89
N SER A 156 8.88 1.26 -0.84
CA SER A 156 9.56 1.08 0.44
C SER A 156 9.16 -0.21 1.18
N VAL A 157 7.96 -0.74 0.96
CA VAL A 157 7.55 -2.06 1.51
C VAL A 157 8.52 -3.17 1.07
N ILE A 158 8.90 -3.16 -0.21
CA ILE A 158 9.82 -4.16 -0.79
C ILE A 158 11.27 -3.82 -0.47
N GLN A 159 11.64 -2.53 -0.46
CA GLN A 159 13.03 -2.12 -0.26
C GLN A 159 13.52 -2.32 1.18
N GLN A 160 12.69 -2.01 2.17
CA GLN A 160 13.10 -1.97 3.58
C GLN A 160 11.99 -2.33 4.57
N GLY A 161 10.77 -2.58 4.10
CA GLY A 161 9.61 -2.85 4.93
C GLY A 161 9.25 -4.33 5.05
N SER A 162 7.96 -4.59 5.26
CA SER A 162 7.43 -5.94 5.50
C SER A 162 7.61 -6.92 4.34
N GLY A 163 7.90 -6.44 3.13
CA GLY A 163 8.16 -7.24 1.93
C GLY A 163 9.64 -7.41 1.59
N ARG A 164 10.57 -7.05 2.50
CA ARG A 164 12.02 -7.07 2.28
C ARG A 164 12.57 -8.42 1.80
N SER A 165 11.93 -9.53 2.19
CA SER A 165 12.30 -10.88 1.74
C SER A 165 12.36 -11.02 0.23
N ILE A 166 11.61 -10.22 -0.53
CA ILE A 166 11.63 -10.19 -2.01
C ILE A 166 13.01 -9.76 -2.52
N LYS A 167 13.62 -8.74 -1.89
CA LYS A 167 14.99 -8.32 -2.23
C LYS A 167 16.02 -9.36 -1.81
N ASP A 168 15.85 -9.94 -0.63
CA ASP A 168 16.75 -10.97 -0.11
C ASP A 168 16.78 -12.22 -1.03
N LEU A 169 15.69 -12.46 -1.76
CA LEU A 169 15.56 -13.51 -2.79
C LEU A 169 16.12 -13.12 -4.17
N GLY A 170 16.68 -11.92 -4.33
CA GLY A 170 17.34 -11.47 -5.55
C GLY A 170 16.47 -10.68 -6.54
N PHE A 171 15.20 -10.40 -6.21
CA PHE A 171 14.37 -9.53 -7.04
C PHE A 171 14.72 -8.06 -6.79
N ASN A 172 15.49 -7.46 -7.72
CA ASN A 172 16.03 -6.10 -7.57
C ASN A 172 15.41 -5.03 -8.49
N ARG A 173 14.46 -5.41 -9.36
CA ARG A 173 13.80 -4.49 -10.29
C ARG A 173 12.88 -3.50 -9.55
N PRO A 174 12.61 -2.31 -10.09
CA PRO A 174 11.59 -1.40 -9.59
C PRO A 174 10.24 -2.10 -9.46
N ALA A 175 9.78 -2.23 -8.22
CA ALA A 175 8.48 -2.79 -7.89
C ALA A 175 7.92 -2.10 -6.66
N ALA A 176 6.60 -2.16 -6.56
CA ALA A 176 5.83 -1.68 -5.43
C ALA A 176 4.86 -2.79 -5.01
N GLY A 177 4.55 -2.89 -3.72
CA GLY A 177 3.63 -3.91 -3.24
C GLY A 177 3.25 -3.73 -1.79
N LYS A 178 2.40 -4.64 -1.30
CA LYS A 178 2.00 -4.65 0.10
C LYS A 178 1.78 -6.08 0.58
N THR A 179 2.32 -6.39 1.76
CA THR A 179 1.98 -7.61 2.50
C THR A 179 0.62 -7.47 3.18
N GLY A 180 -0.15 -8.55 3.18
CA GLY A 180 -1.32 -8.73 4.04
C GLY A 180 -1.16 -9.97 4.93
N THR A 181 -1.59 -9.87 6.17
CA THR A 181 -1.63 -11.00 7.12
C THR A 181 -2.92 -10.84 7.92
N THR A 182 -3.80 -11.82 7.90
CA THR A 182 -5.05 -11.78 8.69
C THR A 182 -4.80 -12.22 10.14
N ASP A 183 -5.75 -11.88 11.01
CA ASP A 183 -5.73 -12.31 12.40
C ASP A 183 -5.59 -13.84 12.52
N HIS A 184 -4.83 -14.27 13.53
CA HIS A 184 -4.50 -15.68 13.75
C HIS A 184 -3.86 -16.39 12.55
N TYR A 185 -3.19 -15.65 11.66
CA TYR A 185 -2.41 -16.19 10.54
C TYR A 185 -3.22 -17.08 9.61
N LYS A 186 -4.50 -16.78 9.38
CA LYS A 186 -5.36 -17.63 8.53
C LYS A 186 -5.03 -17.46 7.05
N ASP A 187 -4.65 -16.25 6.67
CA ASP A 187 -4.38 -15.86 5.30
C ASP A 187 -3.10 -15.03 5.25
N ALA A 188 -2.25 -15.35 4.29
CA ALA A 188 -1.05 -14.62 3.96
C ALA A 188 -1.14 -14.12 2.53
N TRP A 189 -0.98 -12.81 2.35
CA TRP A 189 -1.11 -12.13 1.07
C TRP A 189 0.14 -11.36 0.71
N PHE A 190 0.43 -11.30 -0.58
CA PHE A 190 1.27 -10.29 -1.15
C PHE A 190 0.74 -9.89 -2.52
N THR A 191 0.38 -8.61 -2.66
CA THR A 191 0.01 -8.04 -3.94
C THR A 191 1.04 -6.98 -4.30
N GLY A 192 1.64 -7.12 -5.47
CA GLY A 192 2.70 -6.23 -5.93
C GLY A 192 2.77 -6.18 -7.45
N PHE A 193 3.46 -5.17 -7.94
CA PHE A 193 3.54 -4.87 -9.36
C PHE A 193 4.87 -4.21 -9.74
N THR A 194 5.26 -4.41 -10.98
CA THR A 194 6.18 -3.55 -11.74
C THR A 194 5.36 -2.60 -12.63
N PRO A 195 5.96 -1.68 -13.39
CA PRO A 195 5.22 -0.88 -14.37
C PRO A 195 4.51 -1.68 -15.46
N THR A 196 4.83 -2.96 -15.65
CA THR A 196 4.35 -3.80 -16.76
C THR A 196 3.50 -4.99 -16.33
N LEU A 197 3.57 -5.41 -15.05
CA LEU A 197 2.89 -6.60 -14.57
C LEU A 197 2.48 -6.46 -13.10
N CYS A 198 1.22 -6.76 -12.80
CA CYS A 198 0.69 -6.84 -11.45
C CYS A 198 0.32 -8.29 -11.11
N THR A 199 0.70 -8.73 -9.92
CA THR A 199 0.47 -10.09 -9.43
C THR A 199 -0.01 -10.05 -7.99
N SER A 200 -1.09 -10.79 -7.71
CA SER A 200 -1.61 -11.00 -6.36
C SER A 200 -1.45 -12.46 -5.98
N VAL A 201 -0.81 -12.72 -4.84
CA VAL A 201 -0.59 -14.06 -4.29
C VAL A 201 -1.29 -14.16 -2.94
N TRP A 202 -2.08 -15.21 -2.80
CA TRP A 202 -2.67 -15.65 -1.54
C TRP A 202 -2.16 -17.04 -1.19
N THR A 203 -1.86 -17.24 0.09
CA THR A 203 -1.67 -18.56 0.68
C THR A 203 -2.55 -18.71 1.90
N GLY A 204 -3.17 -19.88 2.02
CA GLY A 204 -4.16 -20.19 3.03
C GLY A 204 -4.67 -21.62 2.84
N PHE A 205 -5.52 -22.06 3.77
CA PHE A 205 -6.24 -23.33 3.65
C PHE A 205 -7.68 -23.07 3.25
N ASP A 206 -8.27 -23.95 2.42
CA ASP A 206 -9.71 -23.88 2.06
C ASP A 206 -10.62 -23.85 3.30
N LYS A 207 -10.22 -24.56 4.35
CA LYS A 207 -10.82 -24.46 5.68
C LYS A 207 -9.98 -23.50 6.51
N LYS A 208 -10.61 -22.49 7.14
CA LYS A 208 -9.99 -21.42 7.94
C LYS A 208 -9.11 -21.95 9.09
N LYS A 209 -7.91 -22.40 8.77
CA LYS A 209 -6.88 -22.93 9.67
C LYS A 209 -5.71 -21.97 9.73
N THR A 210 -5.06 -21.90 10.88
CA THR A 210 -3.84 -21.11 11.10
C THR A 210 -2.70 -21.65 10.26
N LEU A 211 -2.02 -20.76 9.54
CA LEU A 211 -0.75 -21.03 8.86
C LEU A 211 0.38 -20.95 9.88
N VAL A 212 0.97 -22.10 10.19
CA VAL A 212 2.14 -22.21 11.07
C VAL A 212 3.25 -22.99 10.38
N ASP A 213 4.49 -22.66 10.70
CA ASP A 213 5.65 -23.44 10.28
C ASP A 213 5.83 -24.70 11.15
N VAL A 214 6.88 -25.47 10.86
CA VAL A 214 7.22 -26.71 11.57
C VAL A 214 7.44 -26.53 13.08
N ASN A 215 7.74 -25.30 13.52
CA ASN A 215 7.94 -24.93 14.92
C ASN A 215 6.69 -24.28 15.52
N SER A 216 5.53 -24.40 14.87
CA SER A 216 4.26 -23.79 15.27
C SER A 216 4.28 -22.24 15.30
N VAL A 217 5.22 -21.61 14.59
CA VAL A 217 5.28 -20.15 14.48
C VAL A 217 4.39 -19.68 13.33
N GLY A 218 3.58 -18.65 13.57
CA GLY A 218 2.69 -18.07 12.56
C GLY A 218 3.41 -17.62 11.29
N ILE A 219 2.80 -17.90 10.14
CA ILE A 219 3.29 -17.54 8.82
C ILE A 219 2.58 -16.27 8.34
N THR A 220 3.35 -15.26 7.94
CA THR A 220 2.84 -13.96 7.46
C THR A 220 2.92 -13.86 5.93
N GLY A 221 2.28 -12.84 5.36
CA GLY A 221 2.40 -12.51 3.94
C GLY A 221 3.84 -12.41 3.46
N GLY A 222 4.72 -11.81 4.27
CA GLY A 222 6.15 -11.66 3.96
C GLY A 222 6.96 -12.97 3.99
N ARG A 223 6.49 -14.00 4.71
CA ARG A 223 7.15 -15.31 4.82
C ARG A 223 6.62 -16.37 3.85
N SER A 224 5.44 -16.16 3.25
CA SER A 224 4.81 -17.14 2.36
C SER A 224 4.46 -16.57 0.99
N ALA A 225 3.50 -15.63 0.92
CA ALA A 225 3.04 -15.10 -0.35
C ALA A 225 4.11 -14.27 -1.08
N ALA A 226 4.91 -13.48 -0.36
CA ALA A 226 5.96 -12.63 -0.94
C ALA A 226 7.08 -13.43 -1.65
N PRO A 227 7.63 -14.52 -1.08
CA PRO A 227 8.55 -15.40 -1.79
C PRO A 227 7.98 -16.01 -3.08
N ILE A 228 6.72 -16.45 -3.06
CA ILE A 228 6.05 -17.00 -4.26
C ILE A 228 5.92 -15.91 -5.33
N TRP A 229 5.52 -14.70 -4.93
CA TRP A 229 5.46 -13.54 -5.82
C TRP A 229 6.84 -13.24 -6.44
N ALA A 230 7.92 -13.25 -5.64
CA ALA A 230 9.27 -12.98 -6.14
C ALA A 230 9.71 -14.02 -7.17
N ASP A 231 9.53 -15.32 -6.87
CA ASP A 231 9.88 -16.41 -7.80
C ASP A 231 9.10 -16.30 -9.13
N PHE A 232 7.79 -16.06 -9.06
CA PHE A 232 6.97 -15.87 -10.25
C PHE A 232 7.44 -14.65 -11.06
N MET A 233 7.62 -13.50 -10.42
CA MET A 233 7.97 -12.25 -11.11
C MET A 233 9.37 -12.31 -11.74
N MET A 234 10.35 -12.97 -11.10
CA MET A 234 11.68 -13.21 -11.70
C MET A 234 11.58 -14.03 -13.00
N LYS A 235 10.72 -15.05 -13.03
CA LYS A 235 10.51 -15.90 -14.21
C LYS A 235 9.73 -15.17 -15.29
N ALA A 236 8.62 -14.53 -14.92
CA ALA A 236 7.72 -13.84 -15.85
C ALA A 236 8.39 -12.65 -16.54
N LEU A 237 9.31 -11.97 -15.84
CA LEU A 237 9.93 -10.74 -16.31
C LEU A 237 11.37 -10.93 -16.84
N LYS A 238 11.81 -12.18 -17.05
CA LYS A 238 13.18 -12.49 -17.48
C LYS A 238 13.60 -11.77 -18.78
N SER A 239 12.65 -11.53 -19.69
CA SER A 239 12.87 -10.87 -20.98
C SER A 239 12.25 -9.47 -21.05
N ASP A 240 11.63 -9.01 -19.98
CA ASP A 240 11.03 -7.68 -19.91
C ASP A 240 12.15 -6.65 -19.61
N PRO A 241 12.24 -5.53 -20.34
CA PRO A 241 13.21 -4.49 -20.05
C PRO A 241 12.87 -3.78 -18.74
N GLU A 242 13.88 -3.51 -17.92
CA GLU A 242 13.69 -2.82 -16.64
C GLU A 242 13.27 -1.37 -16.85
N ARG A 243 12.26 -0.91 -16.11
CA ARG A 243 11.70 0.44 -16.15
C ARG A 243 11.31 0.85 -14.73
N ASP A 244 11.50 2.11 -14.38
CA ASP A 244 10.91 2.69 -13.16
C ASP A 244 9.49 3.22 -13.45
N PHE A 245 8.74 3.48 -12.39
CA PHE A 245 7.42 4.09 -12.46
C PHE A 245 7.53 5.54 -12.97
N PRO A 246 6.70 5.95 -13.94
CA PRO A 246 6.69 7.33 -14.41
C PRO A 246 6.38 8.28 -13.25
N ILE A 247 7.09 9.41 -13.21
CA ILE A 247 6.89 10.44 -12.19
C ILE A 247 6.03 11.53 -12.81
N PRO A 248 4.84 11.85 -12.26
CA PRO A 248 4.04 12.98 -12.73
C PRO A 248 4.79 14.30 -12.61
N ASP A 249 4.61 15.21 -13.57
CA ASP A 249 5.31 16.51 -13.65
C ASP A 249 5.12 17.39 -12.39
N ASN A 250 4.03 17.17 -11.65
CA ASN A 250 3.69 17.89 -10.42
C ASN A 250 4.10 17.12 -9.16
N ILE A 251 5.26 16.46 -9.17
CA ILE A 251 5.89 15.86 -8.00
C ILE A 251 7.27 16.48 -7.77
N ARG A 252 7.51 16.92 -6.53
CA ARG A 252 8.84 17.25 -6.01
C ARG A 252 9.24 16.24 -4.93
N PHE A 253 10.54 16.04 -4.74
CA PHE A 253 11.05 15.13 -3.72
C PHE A 253 11.79 15.87 -2.64
N GLU A 254 11.51 15.54 -1.38
CA GLU A 254 12.22 16.08 -0.23
C GLU A 254 12.76 14.97 0.65
N LYS A 255 13.90 15.20 1.29
CA LYS A 255 14.42 14.32 2.34
C LYS A 255 13.94 14.84 3.69
N VAL A 256 13.22 14.00 4.43
CA VAL A 256 12.62 14.36 5.71
C VAL A 256 13.01 13.40 6.82
N ASP A 257 13.15 13.93 8.03
CA ASP A 257 13.26 13.14 9.25
C ASP A 257 11.96 12.33 9.43
N VAL A 258 12.10 11.02 9.65
CA VAL A 258 10.94 10.13 9.71
C VAL A 258 10.06 10.35 10.93
N ARG A 259 10.54 11.00 12.00
CA ARG A 259 9.80 11.29 13.23
C ARG A 259 9.12 12.66 13.18
N THR A 260 9.78 13.66 12.61
CA THR A 260 9.26 15.05 12.59
C THR A 260 8.58 15.43 11.28
N GLY A 261 8.84 14.70 10.19
CA GLY A 261 8.35 15.04 8.85
C GLY A 261 8.95 16.32 8.26
N CYS A 262 9.94 16.90 8.95
CA CYS A 262 10.62 18.11 8.54
C CYS A 262 11.83 17.84 7.67
N ILE A 263 12.16 18.81 6.81
CA ILE A 263 13.36 18.78 5.99
C ILE A 263 14.58 18.77 6.90
N THR A 264 15.55 17.92 6.58
CA THR A 264 16.83 17.88 7.29
C THR A 264 17.88 18.66 6.49
N ASP A 265 18.36 19.79 7.02
CA ASP A 265 19.37 20.65 6.37
C ASP A 265 20.79 20.10 6.35
N ARG A 266 21.06 18.93 6.95
CA ARG A 266 22.43 18.45 7.13
C ARG A 266 23.00 17.85 5.83
N GLN A 267 23.74 18.69 5.10
CA GLN A 267 25.10 18.29 4.73
C GLN A 267 25.89 17.99 6.02
N GLU A 268 26.62 16.89 6.02
CA GLU A 268 27.51 16.38 7.08
C GLU A 268 28.01 17.45 8.07
N THR A 269 27.41 17.51 9.25
CA THR A 269 28.07 18.06 10.43
C THR A 269 27.81 17.12 11.59
N ALA A 270 28.78 16.22 11.77
CA ALA A 270 28.99 15.52 13.02
C ALA A 270 29.21 16.55 14.12
N LEU A 271 28.42 16.47 15.19
CA LEU A 271 28.77 16.83 16.57
C LEU A 271 27.64 16.31 17.45
N GLU A 272 27.94 15.15 18.03
CA GLU A 272 27.73 14.75 19.42
C GLU A 272 26.35 14.98 20.05
N ASP A 273 25.73 13.83 20.36
CA ASP A 273 24.56 13.60 21.20
C ASP A 273 23.17 13.67 20.53
N SER A 274 22.86 12.68 19.69
CA SER A 274 21.48 12.22 19.40
C SER A 274 21.52 10.99 18.49
N GLY A 275 20.71 9.98 18.77
CA GLY A 275 20.66 8.73 17.99
C GLY A 275 20.46 8.98 16.50
N ASN A 276 21.03 8.11 15.65
CA ASN A 276 20.95 8.18 14.19
C ASN A 276 19.58 8.67 13.70
N ILE A 277 19.54 9.90 13.16
CA ILE A 277 18.34 10.46 12.54
C ILE A 277 18.06 9.66 11.27
N GLU A 278 16.95 8.92 11.28
CA GLU A 278 16.49 8.21 10.09
C GLU A 278 15.80 9.20 9.16
N VAL A 279 16.23 9.24 7.90
CA VAL A 279 15.74 10.15 6.87
C VAL A 279 15.17 9.35 5.71
N LEU A 280 14.04 9.79 5.17
CA LEU A 280 13.43 9.21 3.97
C LEU A 280 13.12 10.28 2.95
N GLN A 281 13.30 9.94 1.68
CA GLN A 281 12.80 10.77 0.59
C GLN A 281 11.29 10.59 0.46
N VAL A 282 10.54 11.67 0.31
CA VAL A 282 9.08 11.67 0.13
C VAL A 282 8.68 12.48 -1.11
N PRO A 283 7.78 11.96 -1.97
CA PRO A 283 7.19 12.72 -3.06
C PRO A 283 6.04 13.60 -2.55
N LEU A 284 6.02 14.84 -3.00
CA LEU A 284 5.05 15.86 -2.62
C LEU A 284 4.50 16.55 -3.85
N LYS A 285 3.21 16.89 -3.83
CA LYS A 285 2.63 17.85 -4.77
C LYS A 285 3.16 19.27 -4.44
N PRO A 286 3.22 20.20 -5.40
CA PRO A 286 3.80 21.54 -5.19
C PRO A 286 3.23 22.30 -3.99
N LYS A 287 1.93 22.16 -3.71
CA LYS A 287 1.22 22.86 -2.62
C LYS A 287 1.18 22.09 -1.29
N GLN A 288 1.79 20.91 -1.21
CA GLN A 288 1.86 20.16 0.05
C GLN A 288 3.05 20.67 0.85
N HIS A 289 2.78 21.12 2.06
CA HIS A 289 3.79 21.66 2.97
C HIS A 289 4.32 20.56 3.89
N LEU A 290 5.59 20.67 4.28
CA LEU A 290 6.24 19.80 5.26
C LEU A 290 6.42 20.59 6.53
N CYS A 291 6.43 19.90 7.67
CA CYS A 291 6.20 20.50 8.98
C CYS A 291 4.83 21.17 9.02
N MET A 292 4.03 20.87 10.04
CA MET A 292 2.96 21.83 10.35
C MET A 292 3.72 23.05 10.89
N GLU A 293 3.65 24.19 10.20
CA GLU A 293 3.79 25.45 10.92
C GLU A 293 2.73 25.36 12.01
N GLU A 294 3.15 25.31 13.28
CA GLU A 294 2.19 25.50 14.37
C GLU A 294 1.46 26.79 14.02
N GLU A 295 0.17 26.70 13.68
CA GLU A 295 -0.69 27.86 13.61
C GLU A 295 -0.53 28.55 14.96
N GLN A 296 0.23 29.66 14.96
CA GLN A 296 0.25 30.63 16.04
C GLN A 296 -1.10 31.35 16.05
N ASP A 297 -2.18 30.59 16.25
CA ASP A 297 -3.47 31.14 16.64
C ASP A 297 -3.48 31.26 18.16
N GLY A 298 -2.96 32.40 18.61
CA GLY A 298 -3.25 32.98 19.90
C GLY A 298 -2.87 34.45 19.90
N PRO A 299 -3.62 35.33 20.58
CA PRO A 299 -4.69 35.07 21.54
C PRO A 299 -6.12 35.40 21.07
#